data_AF-A0A2G4F4I2-F1
#
_entry.id   AF-A0A2G4F4I2-F1
#
_cell.length_a   1.000
_cell.length_b   1.000
_cell.length_c   1.000
_cell.angle_alpha   90.00
_cell.angle_beta   90.00
_cell.angle_gamma   90.00
#
_symmetry.space_group_name_H-M   'P 1'
#
loop_
_entity.id
_entity.type
_entity.pdbx_description
1 polymer ?
#
loop_
_entity_poly.entity_id
_entity_poly.type
_entity_poly.pdbx_seq_one_letter_code
_entity_poly.pdbx_strand_id
1 'polypeptide(L)'
;MESPQILQFVDEAVCARTGKHLNNLQRKIIAGILKRQRYADVAETYAYSSQHVKKASHELLQMLSEVFGEQVKKSNLESVLERHINQNITTLGNKNTQKIIGINYINNCPNPSTPTPDESQPETPDLQEETKNQTKIETIDKLRQFGLSDEQIAEALDIPLEQVKQVDLEE
;
A
#
# COMPACT_ATOMS: atom_id res chain seq x y z
N MET A 1 21.87 -9.95 -1.92
CA MET A 1 21.55 -9.15 -0.72
C MET A 1 20.04 -9.18 -0.51
N GLU A 2 19.50 -9.86 0.49
CA GLU A 2 18.04 -9.91 0.72
C GLU A 2 17.77 -9.58 2.17
N SER A 3 17.19 -8.41 2.42
CA SER A 3 16.81 -8.00 3.75
C SER A 3 15.38 -7.43 3.73
N PRO A 4 14.59 -7.68 4.80
CA PRO A 4 13.26 -7.08 4.94
C PRO A 4 13.28 -5.55 4.78
N GLN A 5 14.39 -4.91 5.18
CA GLN A 5 14.59 -3.47 5.07
C GLN A 5 14.65 -2.99 3.62
N ILE A 6 15.30 -3.75 2.72
CA ILE A 6 15.33 -3.41 1.28
C ILE A 6 13.93 -3.51 0.69
N LEU A 7 13.18 -4.57 1.00
CA LEU A 7 11.81 -4.72 0.51
C LEU A 7 10.89 -3.61 1.03
N GLN A 8 11.04 -3.21 2.29
CA GLN A 8 10.29 -2.10 2.86
C GLN A 8 10.62 -0.78 2.15
N PHE A 9 11.90 -0.48 1.94
CA PHE A 9 12.32 0.72 1.21
C PHE A 9 11.71 0.79 -0.20
N VAL A 10 11.73 -0.31 -0.95
CA VAL A 10 11.15 -0.33 -2.30
C VAL A 10 9.63 -0.16 -2.25
N ASP A 11 8.97 -0.78 -1.28
CA ASP A 11 7.53 -0.66 -1.10
C ASP A 11 7.10 0.78 -0.80
N GLU A 12 7.80 1.46 0.10
CA GLU A 12 7.58 2.87 0.44
C GLU A 12 7.84 3.78 -0.78
N ALA A 13 8.94 3.55 -1.51
CA ALA A 13 9.27 4.31 -2.72
C ALA A 13 8.19 4.16 -3.82
N VAL A 14 7.73 2.94 -4.05
CA VAL A 14 6.67 2.65 -5.03
C VAL A 14 5.36 3.29 -4.58
N CYS A 15 5.02 3.18 -3.31
CA CYS A 15 3.78 3.72 -2.79
C CYS A 15 3.74 5.25 -2.79
N ALA A 16 4.85 5.91 -2.42
CA ALA A 16 4.97 7.37 -2.50
C ALA A 16 4.81 7.90 -3.94
N ARG A 17 5.20 7.11 -4.95
CA ARG A 17 5.09 7.49 -6.36
C ARG A 17 3.75 7.12 -7.00
N THR A 18 3.18 5.98 -6.62
CA THR A 18 2.03 5.37 -7.33
C THR A 18 0.74 5.35 -6.53
N GLY A 19 0.80 5.65 -5.24
CA GLY A 19 -0.32 5.47 -4.30
C GLY A 19 -0.64 4.00 -3.98
N LYS A 20 0.19 3.05 -4.43
CA LYS A 20 -0.05 1.61 -4.25
C LYS A 20 1.19 0.92 -3.69
N HIS A 21 0.98 0.03 -2.73
CA HIS A 21 2.02 -0.85 -2.23
C HIS A 21 2.32 -1.99 -3.22
N LEU A 22 3.51 -2.57 -3.09
CA LEU A 22 3.88 -3.79 -3.79
C LEU A 22 2.99 -4.95 -3.36
N ASN A 23 2.41 -5.64 -4.34
CA ASN A 23 1.69 -6.88 -4.09
C ASN A 23 2.66 -8.04 -3.77
N ASN A 24 2.09 -9.15 -3.31
CA ASN A 24 2.86 -10.34 -2.91
C ASN A 24 3.75 -10.88 -4.03
N LEU A 25 3.27 -10.91 -5.28
CA LEU A 25 4.06 -11.41 -6.40
C LEU A 25 5.24 -10.46 -6.70
N GLN A 26 5.03 -9.15 -6.69
CA GLN A 26 6.07 -8.16 -6.93
C GLN A 26 7.18 -8.25 -5.87
N ARG A 27 6.81 -8.36 -4.58
CA ARG A 27 7.76 -8.57 -3.48
C ARG A 27 8.59 -9.84 -3.69
N LYS A 28 7.93 -10.94 -4.06
CA LYS A 28 8.58 -12.23 -4.37
C LYS A 28 9.52 -12.15 -5.57
N ILE A 29 9.18 -11.36 -6.59
CA ILE A 29 10.03 -11.15 -7.77
C ILE A 29 11.29 -10.37 -7.37
N ILE A 30 11.15 -9.26 -6.64
CA ILE A 30 12.30 -8.48 -6.14
C ILE A 30 13.22 -9.41 -5.32
N ALA A 31 12.63 -10.16 -4.40
CA ALA A 31 13.36 -11.11 -3.56
C ALA A 31 13.94 -12.33 -4.30
N GLY A 32 13.45 -12.62 -5.50
CA GLY A 32 14.06 -13.61 -6.38
C GLY A 32 15.28 -13.03 -7.09
N ILE A 33 15.19 -11.76 -7.52
CA ILE A 33 16.26 -11.10 -8.26
C ILE A 33 17.49 -10.86 -7.40
N LEU A 34 17.37 -10.39 -6.15
CA LEU A 34 18.55 -10.15 -5.29
C LEU A 34 19.14 -11.46 -4.72
N LYS A 35 18.37 -12.57 -4.75
CA LYS A 35 18.86 -13.96 -4.58
C LYS A 35 19.47 -14.56 -5.86
N ARG A 36 19.51 -13.83 -6.96
CA ARG A 36 19.98 -14.30 -8.27
C ARG A 36 19.20 -15.51 -8.83
N GLN A 37 17.94 -15.68 -8.44
CA GLN A 37 17.06 -16.74 -8.94
C GLN A 37 16.60 -16.44 -10.38
N ARG A 38 16.23 -17.49 -11.12
CA ARG A 38 15.55 -17.35 -12.41
C ARG A 38 14.05 -17.13 -12.17
N TYR A 39 13.37 -16.51 -13.13
CA TYR A 39 11.92 -16.31 -13.04
C TYR A 39 11.14 -17.64 -12.99
N ALA A 40 11.68 -18.70 -13.60
CA ALA A 40 11.13 -20.04 -13.47
C ALA A 40 11.17 -20.55 -12.03
N ASP A 41 12.28 -20.34 -11.32
CA ASP A 41 12.44 -20.78 -9.92
C ASP A 41 11.47 -20.03 -8.99
N VAL A 42 11.28 -18.72 -9.22
CA VAL A 42 10.29 -17.91 -8.50
C VAL A 42 8.87 -18.39 -8.78
N ALA A 43 8.56 -18.71 -10.05
CA ALA A 43 7.25 -19.21 -10.44
C ALA A 43 6.92 -20.52 -9.75
N GLU A 44 7.85 -21.48 -9.78
CA GLU A 44 7.72 -22.78 -9.13
C GLU A 44 7.56 -22.64 -7.60
N THR A 45 8.43 -21.88 -6.95
CA THR A 45 8.44 -21.69 -5.49
C THR A 45 7.11 -21.15 -4.96
N TYR A 46 6.40 -20.36 -5.76
CA TYR A 46 5.19 -19.65 -5.33
C TYR A 46 3.94 -20.03 -6.13
N ALA A 47 3.97 -21.17 -6.83
CA ALA A 47 2.85 -21.73 -7.60
C ALA A 47 2.25 -20.77 -8.64
N TYR A 48 3.09 -20.00 -9.32
CA TYR A 48 2.70 -19.17 -10.47
C TYR A 48 3.15 -19.81 -11.79
N SER A 49 2.55 -19.39 -12.90
CA SER A 49 3.07 -19.77 -14.22
C SER A 49 4.33 -18.96 -14.56
N SER A 50 5.30 -19.60 -15.22
CA SER A 50 6.55 -18.94 -15.63
C SER A 50 6.29 -17.71 -16.52
N GLN A 51 5.29 -17.79 -17.42
CA GLN A 51 4.89 -16.67 -18.27
C GLN A 51 4.31 -15.51 -17.45
N HIS A 52 3.50 -15.79 -16.44
CA HIS A 52 2.93 -14.76 -15.57
C HIS A 52 4.03 -14.04 -14.77
N VAL A 53 4.95 -14.79 -14.15
CA VAL A 53 6.08 -14.20 -13.42
C VAL A 53 6.97 -13.38 -14.34
N LYS A 54 7.26 -13.86 -15.56
CA LYS A 54 8.07 -13.11 -16.53
C LYS A 54 7.40 -11.80 -16.91
N LYS A 55 6.10 -11.81 -17.24
CA LYS A 55 5.34 -10.60 -17.56
C LYS A 55 5.35 -9.61 -16.39
N ALA A 56 4.97 -10.07 -15.20
CA ALA A 56 4.97 -9.25 -13.99
C ALA A 56 6.37 -8.70 -13.66
N SER A 57 7.44 -9.45 -13.95
CA SER A 57 8.81 -8.99 -13.74
C SER A 57 9.19 -7.85 -14.67
N HIS A 58 8.79 -7.90 -15.95
CA HIS A 58 9.04 -6.82 -16.90
C HIS A 58 8.29 -5.54 -16.50
N GLU A 59 7.00 -5.66 -16.17
CA GLU A 59 6.17 -4.53 -15.71
C GLU A 59 6.73 -3.92 -14.42
N LEU A 60 7.15 -4.76 -13.47
CA LEU A 60 7.75 -4.31 -12.21
C LEU A 60 9.06 -3.55 -12.44
N LEU A 61 9.99 -4.08 -13.24
CA LEU A 61 11.26 -3.40 -13.49
C LEU A 61 11.08 -2.07 -14.25
N GLN A 62 10.09 -1.99 -15.13
CA GLN A 62 9.72 -0.73 -15.78
C GLN A 62 9.19 0.28 -14.77
N MET A 63 8.24 -0.11 -13.92
CA MET A 63 7.71 0.74 -12.85
C MET A 63 8.84 1.22 -11.92
N LEU A 64 9.75 0.34 -11.51
CA LEU A 64 10.88 0.73 -10.67
C LEU A 64 11.81 1.73 -11.39
N SER A 65 11.93 1.64 -12.72
CA SER A 65 12.70 2.62 -13.48
C SER A 65 12.10 4.02 -13.41
N GLU A 66 10.77 4.10 -13.47
CA GLU A 66 10.03 5.36 -13.32
C GLU A 66 10.12 5.89 -11.88
N VAL A 67 9.99 5.02 -10.89
CA VAL A 67 10.06 5.37 -9.46
C VAL A 67 11.43 5.95 -9.08
N PHE A 68 12.50 5.29 -9.51
CA PHE A 68 13.88 5.64 -9.19
C PHE A 68 14.49 6.68 -10.13
N GLY A 69 13.84 6.97 -11.26
CA GLY A 69 14.33 7.92 -12.26
C GLY A 69 15.59 7.46 -12.99
N GLU A 70 15.86 6.15 -13.00
CA GLU A 70 16.99 5.53 -13.69
C GLU A 70 16.62 4.15 -14.23
N GLN A 71 17.33 3.66 -15.25
CA GLN A 71 16.99 2.38 -15.86
C GLN A 71 17.23 1.20 -14.91
N VAL A 72 16.15 0.47 -14.57
CA VAL A 72 16.18 -0.72 -13.75
C VAL A 72 16.00 -1.99 -14.60
N LYS A 73 16.92 -2.92 -14.42
CA LYS A 73 16.99 -4.23 -15.06
C LYS A 73 17.24 -5.29 -13.99
N LYS A 74 16.97 -6.55 -14.33
CA LYS A 74 17.32 -7.69 -13.46
C LYS A 74 18.80 -7.66 -13.04
N SER A 75 19.71 -7.27 -13.94
CA SER A 75 21.16 -7.32 -13.71
C SER A 75 21.67 -6.23 -12.76
N ASN A 76 20.99 -5.08 -12.70
CA ASN A 76 21.45 -3.91 -11.93
C ASN A 76 20.53 -3.54 -10.74
N LEU A 77 19.43 -4.28 -10.52
CA LEU A 77 18.49 -3.98 -9.43
C LEU A 77 19.19 -3.79 -8.08
N GLU A 78 20.10 -4.68 -7.71
CA GLU A 78 20.85 -4.59 -6.44
C GLU A 78 21.61 -3.25 -6.34
N SER A 79 22.38 -2.88 -7.36
CA SER A 79 23.17 -1.64 -7.38
C SER A 79 22.32 -0.37 -7.45
N VAL A 80 21.14 -0.43 -8.09
CA VAL A 80 20.15 0.65 -8.10
C VAL A 80 19.66 0.88 -6.66
N LEU A 81 19.20 -0.18 -6.00
CA LEU A 81 18.63 -0.09 -4.66
C LEU A 81 19.66 0.39 -3.64
N GLU A 82 20.88 -0.14 -3.66
CA GLU A 82 21.97 0.34 -2.79
C GLU A 82 22.22 1.84 -2.93
N ARG A 83 22.26 2.35 -4.17
CA ARG A 83 22.48 3.78 -4.43
C ARG A 83 21.35 4.63 -3.86
N HIS A 84 20.10 4.24 -4.07
CA HIS A 84 18.95 5.02 -3.60
C HIS A 84 18.76 4.96 -2.07
N ILE A 85 19.06 3.80 -1.46
CA ILE A 85 19.05 3.65 0.01
C ILE A 85 20.14 4.54 0.62
N ASN A 86 21.36 4.49 0.09
CA ASN A 86 22.47 5.29 0.60
C ASN A 86 22.21 6.80 0.43
N GLN A 87 21.62 7.23 -0.68
CA GLN A 87 21.20 8.62 -0.89
C GLN A 87 20.18 9.07 0.16
N ASN A 88 19.16 8.25 0.45
CA ASN A 88 18.16 8.55 1.48
C ASN A 88 18.78 8.76 2.88
N ILE A 89 19.75 7.94 3.25
CA ILE A 89 20.43 8.06 4.55
C ILE A 89 21.26 9.36 4.60
N THR A 90 21.96 9.71 3.52
CA THR A 90 22.80 10.91 3.49
C THR A 90 22.00 12.22 3.53
N THR A 91 20.76 12.24 3.01
CA THR A 91 19.89 13.42 3.04
C THR A 91 19.33 13.74 4.43
N LEU A 92 19.24 12.76 5.34
CA LEU A 92 18.75 12.99 6.71
C LEU A 92 19.78 13.72 7.60
N GLY A 93 21.08 13.60 7.28
CA GLY A 93 22.18 14.17 8.06
C GLY A 93 22.65 15.57 7.65
N ASN A 94 22.21 16.10 6.50
CA ASN A 94 22.74 17.36 5.97
C ASN A 94 21.61 18.25 5.42
N LYS A 95 21.20 19.25 6.20
CA LYS A 95 20.07 20.15 5.87
C LYS A 95 20.33 21.14 4.72
N ASN A 96 21.53 21.19 4.12
CA ASN A 96 21.99 22.37 3.40
C ASN A 96 22.55 22.18 1.96
N THR A 97 22.22 21.12 1.22
CA THR A 97 22.59 21.07 -0.21
C THR A 97 21.47 20.50 -1.09
N GLN A 98 20.77 21.42 -1.75
CA GLN A 98 19.89 21.13 -2.87
C GLN A 98 20.75 20.58 -4.04
N LYS A 99 20.81 19.25 -4.18
CA LYS A 99 21.17 18.61 -5.45
C LYS A 99 20.07 17.62 -5.82
N ILE A 100 19.36 18.03 -6.86
CA ILE A 100 18.18 17.46 -7.49
C ILE A 100 18.41 15.99 -7.88
N ILE A 101 17.96 15.06 -7.05
CA ILE A 101 17.22 13.87 -7.48
C ILE A 101 16.03 13.85 -6.52
N GLY A 102 14.85 14.20 -7.01
CA GLY A 102 13.64 14.45 -6.21
C GLY A 102 13.09 13.19 -5.55
N ILE A 103 13.83 12.66 -4.59
CA ILE A 103 13.55 11.44 -3.88
C ILE A 103 13.66 11.78 -2.38
N ASN A 104 12.64 12.49 -1.91
CA ASN A 104 12.35 12.59 -0.49
C ASN A 104 11.18 11.62 -0.25
N TYR A 105 11.44 10.33 -0.07
CA TYR A 105 10.40 9.31 0.17
C TYR A 105 9.79 9.42 1.60
N ILE A 106 9.76 10.62 2.18
CA ILE A 106 9.29 10.88 3.55
C ILE A 106 7.84 11.37 3.60
N ASN A 107 7.13 11.41 2.47
CA ASN A 107 5.72 11.78 2.50
C ASN A 107 4.86 10.56 2.22
N ASN A 108 4.09 10.20 3.25
CA ASN A 108 3.08 9.15 3.33
C ASN A 108 2.56 8.70 1.96
N CYS A 109 2.48 7.38 1.79
CA CYS A 109 1.50 6.77 0.90
C CYS A 109 0.18 7.53 1.01
N PRO A 110 -0.35 8.05 -0.11
CA PRO A 110 -1.74 8.48 -0.14
C PRO A 110 -2.58 7.30 0.37
N ASN A 111 -3.18 7.45 1.55
CA ASN A 111 -4.23 6.52 1.96
C ASN A 111 -5.25 6.53 0.81
N PRO A 112 -5.70 5.38 0.30
CA PRO A 112 -6.78 5.34 -0.66
C PRO A 112 -8.09 5.70 0.05
N SER A 113 -8.21 6.96 0.48
CA SER A 113 -9.48 7.61 0.71
C SER A 113 -10.04 7.92 -0.68
N THR A 114 -11.15 7.23 -0.99
CA THR A 114 -12.25 7.62 -1.86
C THR A 114 -12.07 8.88 -2.74
N PRO A 115 -12.41 8.81 -4.05
CA PRO A 115 -12.31 9.95 -4.93
C PRO A 115 -13.30 11.05 -4.50
N THR A 116 -12.80 12.24 -4.21
CA THR A 116 -13.53 13.49 -4.33
C THR A 116 -12.88 14.33 -5.43
N PRO A 117 -13.52 14.49 -6.59
CA PRO A 117 -13.19 15.53 -7.55
C PRO A 117 -13.64 16.88 -6.98
N ASP A 118 -12.71 17.84 -6.91
CA ASP A 118 -13.05 19.25 -6.83
C ASP A 118 -13.34 19.74 -8.25
N GLU A 119 -14.61 19.97 -8.57
CA GLU A 119 -15.02 21.14 -9.34
C GLU A 119 -16.56 21.26 -9.34
N SER A 120 -17.04 22.40 -8.84
CA SER A 120 -18.34 23.02 -9.16
C SER A 120 -19.63 22.23 -8.84
N GLN A 121 -20.32 22.67 -7.79
CA GLN A 121 -21.78 22.59 -7.66
C GLN A 121 -22.48 23.21 -8.88
N PRO A 122 -23.68 22.71 -9.30
CA PRO A 122 -24.92 22.94 -8.55
C PRO A 122 -25.72 21.67 -8.18
N GLU A 123 -26.16 21.66 -6.92
CA GLU A 123 -27.49 21.25 -6.39
C GLU A 123 -28.16 19.90 -6.76
N THR A 124 -28.29 19.06 -5.70
CA THR A 124 -29.45 18.23 -5.22
C THR A 124 -30.09 17.11 -6.07
N PRO A 125 -30.82 16.13 -5.47
CA PRO A 125 -30.68 15.45 -4.16
C PRO A 125 -30.86 13.89 -4.23
N ASP A 126 -30.52 13.22 -3.11
CA ASP A 126 -31.17 11.99 -2.57
C ASP A 126 -30.90 10.60 -3.21
N LEU A 127 -30.02 9.79 -2.58
CA LEU A 127 -30.11 8.30 -2.44
C LEU A 127 -28.82 7.68 -1.83
N GLN A 128 -28.41 7.98 -0.58
CA GLN A 128 -27.21 7.32 0.01
C GLN A 128 -27.25 6.98 1.51
N GLU A 129 -28.34 7.24 2.24
CA GLU A 129 -28.35 7.00 3.69
C GLU A 129 -28.62 5.54 4.10
N GLU A 130 -29.35 4.74 3.31
CA GLU A 130 -29.72 3.37 3.72
C GLU A 130 -28.54 2.38 3.76
N THR A 131 -27.58 2.48 2.83
CA THR A 131 -26.51 1.46 2.70
C THR A 131 -25.41 1.58 3.77
N LYS A 132 -25.19 2.79 4.32
CA LYS A 132 -24.21 3.00 5.39
C LYS A 132 -24.70 2.49 6.74
N ASN A 133 -26.01 2.52 6.99
CA ASN A 133 -26.57 2.10 8.28
C ASN A 133 -26.63 0.58 8.38
N GLN A 134 -26.97 -0.12 7.29
CA GLN A 134 -26.98 -1.59 7.26
C GLN A 134 -25.62 -2.22 7.58
N THR A 135 -24.55 -1.68 6.99
CA THR A 135 -23.19 -2.19 7.18
C THR A 135 -22.69 -1.96 8.62
N LYS A 136 -23.15 -0.88 9.27
CA LYS A 136 -22.83 -0.55 10.66
C LYS A 136 -23.54 -1.50 11.64
N ILE A 137 -24.83 -1.77 11.42
CA ILE A 137 -25.63 -2.69 12.25
C ILE A 137 -25.06 -4.11 12.23
N GLU A 138 -24.75 -4.65 11.03
CA GLU A 138 -24.18 -6.01 10.90
C GLU A 138 -22.82 -6.15 11.60
N THR A 139 -22.04 -5.06 11.65
CA THR A 139 -20.74 -5.04 12.31
C THR A 139 -20.90 -5.03 13.84
N ILE A 140 -21.86 -4.28 14.38
CA ILE A 140 -22.15 -4.23 15.82
C ILE A 140 -22.60 -5.61 16.33
N ASP A 141 -23.51 -6.29 15.61
CA ASP A 141 -24.00 -7.62 15.99
C ASP A 141 -22.89 -8.68 16.04
N LYS A 142 -21.98 -8.66 15.06
CA LYS A 142 -20.82 -9.57 15.06
C LYS A 142 -19.93 -9.33 16.27
N LEU A 143 -19.65 -8.07 16.60
CA LEU A 143 -18.79 -7.73 17.74
C LEU A 143 -19.40 -8.16 19.08
N ARG A 144 -20.73 -8.09 19.22
CA ARG A 144 -21.47 -8.65 20.37
C ARG A 144 -21.35 -10.18 20.44
N GLN A 145 -21.47 -10.88 19.30
CA GLN A 145 -21.25 -12.34 19.24
C GLN A 145 -19.83 -12.74 19.67
N PHE A 146 -18.85 -11.86 19.47
CA PHE A 146 -17.48 -12.07 19.95
C PHE A 146 -17.27 -11.70 21.44
N GLY A 147 -18.32 -11.28 22.15
CA GLY A 147 -18.30 -11.01 23.60
C GLY A 147 -17.74 -9.64 23.99
N LEU A 148 -17.68 -8.69 23.05
CA LEU A 148 -17.32 -7.30 23.33
C LEU A 148 -18.48 -6.56 23.99
N SER A 149 -18.18 -5.66 24.94
CA SER A 149 -19.21 -4.82 25.56
C SER A 149 -19.58 -3.64 24.66
N ASP A 150 -20.80 -3.11 24.81
CA ASP A 150 -21.29 -2.00 24.00
C ASP A 150 -20.39 -0.75 24.09
N GLU A 151 -19.73 -0.53 25.23
CA GLU A 151 -18.76 0.56 25.41
C GLU A 151 -17.51 0.37 24.53
N GLN A 152 -17.00 -0.86 24.42
CA GLN A 152 -15.84 -1.18 23.59
C GLN A 152 -16.18 -1.08 22.10
N ILE A 153 -17.41 -1.44 21.74
CA ILE A 153 -17.90 -1.35 20.36
C ILE A 153 -18.07 0.12 19.96
N ALA A 154 -18.65 0.94 20.84
CA ALA A 154 -18.80 2.39 20.63
C ALA A 154 -17.44 3.07 20.41
N GLU A 155 -16.46 2.75 21.25
CA GLU A 155 -15.11 3.29 21.15
C GLU A 155 -14.38 2.80 19.88
N ALA A 156 -14.50 1.52 19.53
CA ALA A 156 -13.83 0.96 18.34
C ALA A 156 -14.41 1.48 17.01
N LEU A 157 -15.69 1.83 16.99
CA LEU A 157 -16.39 2.33 15.81
C LEU A 157 -16.54 3.87 15.78
N ASP A 158 -16.04 4.57 16.81
CA ASP A 158 -16.18 6.02 17.00
C ASP A 158 -17.63 6.51 16.87
N ILE A 159 -18.55 5.75 17.48
CA ILE A 159 -19.99 6.05 17.49
C ILE A 159 -20.47 6.28 18.92
N PRO A 160 -21.48 7.15 19.12
CA PRO A 160 -22.04 7.38 20.45
C PRO A 160 -22.68 6.09 20.99
N LEU A 161 -22.48 5.83 22.28
CA LEU A 161 -22.98 4.63 22.96
C LEU A 161 -24.51 4.44 22.82
N GLU A 162 -25.25 5.54 22.66
CA GLU A 162 -26.69 5.53 22.42
C GLU A 162 -27.07 4.86 21.08
N GLN A 163 -26.24 5.01 20.04
CA GLN A 163 -26.48 4.38 18.74
C GLN A 163 -26.19 2.88 18.77
N VAL A 164 -25.24 2.43 19.59
CA VAL A 164 -24.98 0.98 19.79
C VAL A 164 -26.17 0.30 20.46
N LYS A 165 -26.84 1.00 21.39
CA LYS A 165 -28.01 0.50 22.13
C LYS A 165 -29.33 0.61 21.37
N GLN A 166 -29.41 1.46 20.34
CA GLN A 166 -30.60 1.62 19.50
C GLN A 166 -30.79 0.49 18.49
N VAL A 167 -29.75 -0.30 18.21
CA VAL A 167 -29.81 -1.46 17.29
C VAL A 167 -30.77 -2.55 17.78
N ASP A 168 -31.07 -2.60 19.08
CA ASP A 168 -32.00 -3.59 19.67
C ASP A 168 -33.50 -3.24 19.49
N LEU A 169 -33.86 -2.10 18.89
CA LEU A 169 -35.24 -1.59 18.85
C LEU A 169 -35.93 -1.68 17.48
N GLU A 170 -35.25 -2.16 16.45
CA GLU A 170 -35.85 -2.39 15.12
C GLU A 170 -36.03 -3.90 14.90
N GLU A 171 -37.06 -4.47 15.54
CA GLU A 171 -37.66 -5.77 15.17
C GLU A 171 -38.69 -5.58 14.04
#